data_AF-A0A7W0NVC3-F1
#
_entry.id   AF-A0A7W0NVC3-F1
#
_cell.length_a   1.000
_cell.length_b   1.000
_cell.length_c   1.000
_cell.angle_alpha   90.00
_cell.angle_beta   90.00
_cell.angle_gamma   90.00
#
_symmetry.space_group_name_H-M   'P 1'
#
loop_
_entity.id
_entity.type
_entity.pdbx_description
1 polymer ?
#
loop_
_entity_poly.entity_id
_entity_poly.type
_entity_poly.pdbx_seq_one_letter_code
_entity_poly.pdbx_strand_id
1 'polypeptide(L)'
;MSKNKNDVAEGGTVLTTAPVQASPANDAEFVDSVGLQSRFGIKRSLAYALLADGDIQGVSLRRRNQSRGKRLFKVDSVRAFLNSQMEAGK
;
A
#
# COMPACT_ATOMS: atom_id res chain seq x y z
N MET A 1 52.49 6.25 -16.87
CA MET A 1 51.61 6.68 -15.76
C MET A 1 50.32 5.90 -15.83
N SER A 2 50.09 4.97 -14.90
CA SER A 2 48.83 4.22 -14.79
C SER A 2 48.20 4.51 -13.43
N LYS A 3 47.05 5.19 -13.43
CA LYS A 3 46.14 5.30 -12.29
C LYS A 3 44.74 5.42 -12.86
N ASN A 4 43.89 4.43 -12.61
CA ASN A 4 42.56 4.73 -12.08
C ASN A 4 41.93 3.51 -11.41
N LYS A 5 41.57 3.77 -10.15
CA LYS A 5 40.85 2.95 -9.19
C LYS A 5 39.38 2.90 -9.58
N ASN A 6 38.76 1.74 -9.50
CA ASN A 6 37.32 1.62 -9.31
C ASN A 6 37.12 0.62 -8.15
N ASP A 7 37.14 1.18 -6.94
CA ASP A 7 36.72 0.51 -5.71
C ASP A 7 35.21 0.23 -5.78
N VAL A 8 34.85 -1.02 -5.49
CA VAL A 8 33.48 -1.54 -5.47
C VAL A 8 32.75 -0.93 -4.28
N ALA A 9 31.61 -0.26 -4.53
CA ALA A 9 30.75 0.27 -3.47
C ALA A 9 30.03 -0.88 -2.73
N GLU A 10 30.46 -1.15 -1.49
CA GLU A 10 29.83 -2.09 -0.56
C GLU A 10 28.52 -1.50 -0.01
N GLY A 11 27.38 -2.10 -0.40
CA GLY A 11 26.07 -1.84 0.20
C GLY A 11 25.92 -2.58 1.54
N GLY A 12 26.57 -2.08 2.60
CA GLY A 12 26.39 -2.59 3.96
C GLY A 12 25.14 -2.00 4.62
N THR A 13 24.21 -2.86 5.08
CA THR A 13 23.07 -2.45 5.91
C THR A 13 23.56 -1.96 7.27
N VAL A 14 23.54 -0.64 7.48
CA VAL A 14 23.88 -0.03 8.78
C VAL A 14 22.83 -0.43 9.81
N LEU A 15 23.22 -1.18 10.83
CA LEU A 15 22.37 -1.53 11.97
C LEU A 15 22.31 -0.33 12.91
N THR A 16 21.11 0.23 13.10
CA THR A 16 20.86 1.37 14.00
C THR A 16 20.19 0.90 15.29
N THR A 17 20.64 1.43 16.43
CA THR A 17 20.03 1.23 17.76
C THR A 17 19.05 2.33 18.15
N ALA A 18 18.90 3.37 17.31
CA ALA A 18 17.90 4.41 17.52
C ALA A 18 16.48 3.87 17.25
N PRO A 19 15.47 4.24 18.06
CA PRO A 19 14.09 3.84 17.80
C PRO A 19 13.66 4.32 16.41
N VAL A 20 13.18 3.39 15.58
CA VAL A 20 12.66 3.70 14.24
C VAL A 20 11.44 4.60 14.41
N GLN A 21 11.59 5.89 14.11
CA GLN A 21 10.46 6.80 14.07
C GLN A 21 9.58 6.47 12.87
N ALA A 22 8.31 6.20 13.12
CA ALA A 22 7.32 6.01 12.07
C ALA A 22 7.20 7.32 11.27
N SER A 23 7.75 7.34 10.06
CA SER A 23 7.62 8.50 9.19
C SER A 23 6.15 8.61 8.72
N PRO A 24 5.50 9.78 8.88
CA PRO A 24 4.15 10.00 8.35
C PRO A 24 4.08 9.85 6.82
N ALA A 25 5.21 9.89 6.13
CA ALA A 25 5.31 9.63 4.69
C ALA A 25 5.04 8.17 4.28
N ASN A 26 4.91 7.23 5.23
CA ASN A 26 4.68 5.81 4.92
C ASN A 26 3.20 5.44 4.72
N ASP A 27 2.28 6.36 5.00
CA ASP A 27 0.85 6.16 4.77
C ASP A 27 0.52 6.49 3.32
N ALA A 28 0.81 5.53 2.43
CA ALA A 28 0.30 5.57 1.07
C ALA A 28 -1.23 5.72 1.09
N GLU A 29 -1.74 6.81 0.49
CA GLU A 29 -3.18 7.09 0.40
C GLU A 29 -3.94 6.02 -0.40
N PHE A 30 -3.24 5.38 -1.33
CA PHE A 30 -3.76 4.33 -2.19
C PHE A 30 -2.91 3.08 -2.10
N VAL A 31 -3.58 1.93 -1.93
CA VAL A 31 -2.92 0.62 -1.87
C VAL A 31 -3.53 -0.33 -2.88
N ASP A 32 -2.75 -1.30 -3.34
CA ASP A 32 -3.28 -2.40 -4.14
C ASP A 32 -3.86 -3.51 -3.25
N SER A 33 -4.41 -4.56 -3.85
CA SER A 33 -5.00 -5.66 -3.08
C SER A 33 -3.99 -6.37 -2.17
N VAL A 34 -2.71 -6.36 -2.53
CA VAL A 34 -1.65 -6.98 -1.71
C VAL A 34 -1.34 -6.08 -0.50
N GLY A 35 -1.16 -4.78 -0.73
CA GLY A 35 -0.98 -3.80 0.34
C GLY A 35 -2.20 -3.69 1.26
N LEU A 36 -3.40 -3.83 0.71
CA LEU A 36 -4.64 -3.87 1.48
C LEU A 36 -4.67 -5.09 2.43
N GLN A 37 -4.25 -6.26 1.93
CA GLN A 37 -4.12 -7.46 2.74
C GLN A 37 -3.05 -7.32 3.82
N SER A 38 -1.87 -6.78 3.48
CA SER A 38 -0.78 -6.61 4.45
C SER A 38 -1.10 -5.60 5.54
N ARG A 39 -1.89 -4.56 5.25
CA ARG A 39 -2.22 -3.49 6.20
C ARG A 39 -3.47 -3.77 7.03
N PHE A 40 -4.51 -4.32 6.41
CA PHE A 40 -5.85 -4.46 7.03
C PHE A 40 -6.32 -5.92 7.13
N GLY A 41 -5.54 -6.88 6.63
CA GLY A 41 -5.95 -8.29 6.58
C GLY A 41 -7.05 -8.60 5.55
N ILE A 42 -7.46 -7.61 4.76
CA ILE A 42 -8.55 -7.76 3.79
C ILE A 42 -8.03 -8.45 2.52
N LYS A 43 -8.54 -9.66 2.27
CA LYS A 43 -8.24 -10.41 1.05
C LYS A 43 -8.92 -9.78 -0.17
N ARG A 44 -8.36 -10.09 -1.34
CA ARG A 44 -8.87 -9.62 -2.63
C ARG A 44 -10.36 -9.89 -2.84
N SER A 45 -10.85 -11.08 -2.54
CA SER A 45 -12.28 -11.41 -2.74
C SER A 45 -13.20 -10.44 -1.99
N LEU A 46 -12.93 -10.23 -0.70
CA LEU A 46 -13.69 -9.31 0.15
C LEU A 46 -13.56 -7.86 -0.32
N ALA A 47 -12.35 -7.42 -0.69
CA ALA A 47 -12.13 -6.07 -1.20
C ALA A 47 -12.97 -5.77 -2.46
N TYR A 48 -13.15 -6.76 -3.33
CA TYR A 48 -13.96 -6.57 -4.54
C TYR A 48 -15.45 -6.61 -4.25
N ALA A 49 -15.90 -7.38 -3.25
CA ALA A 49 -17.29 -7.35 -2.78
C ALA A 49 -17.62 -5.96 -2.19
N LEU A 50 -16.84 -5.49 -1.22
CA LEU A 50 -17.02 -4.18 -0.59
C LEU A 50 -16.97 -3.02 -1.61
N LEU A 51 -16.13 -3.14 -2.64
CA LEU A 51 -16.08 -2.15 -3.72
C LEU A 51 -17.34 -2.18 -4.60
N ALA A 52 -17.91 -3.37 -4.83
CA ALA A 52 -19.13 -3.53 -5.61
C ALA A 52 -20.37 -3.05 -4.83
N ASP A 53 -20.36 -3.25 -3.52
CA ASP A 53 -21.41 -2.81 -2.59
C ASP A 53 -21.34 -1.30 -2.33
N GLY A 54 -20.22 -0.66 -2.68
CA GLY A 54 -20.01 0.79 -2.53
C GLY A 54 -19.48 1.21 -1.15
N ASP A 55 -19.18 0.24 -0.29
CA ASP A 55 -18.65 0.44 1.06
C ASP A 55 -17.23 1.02 1.07
N ILE A 56 -16.43 0.69 0.06
CA ILE A 56 -15.07 1.22 -0.10
C ILE A 56 -14.85 1.83 -1.47
N GLN A 57 -14.00 2.85 -1.54
CA GLN A 57 -13.65 3.53 -2.78
C GLN A 57 -12.36 2.98 -3.41
N GLY A 58 -12.33 2.92 -4.74
CA GLY A 58 -11.15 2.49 -5.47
C GLY A 58 -11.12 2.97 -6.93
N VAL A 59 -9.92 3.09 -7.48
CA VAL A 59 -9.65 3.56 -8.84
C VAL A 59 -9.05 2.44 -9.67
N SER A 60 -9.50 2.30 -10.93
CA SER A 60 -8.92 1.38 -11.90
C SER A 60 -7.93 2.12 -12.80
N LEU A 61 -6.62 1.90 -12.60
CA LEU A 61 -5.58 2.40 -13.48
C LEU A 61 -5.43 1.46 -14.68
N ARG A 62 -6.00 1.87 -15.82
CA ARG A 62 -5.87 1.18 -17.12
C ARG A 62 -5.21 2.10 -18.12
N ARG A 63 -4.22 1.58 -18.86
CA ARG A 63 -3.69 2.29 -20.03
C ARG A 63 -4.68 2.19 -21.18
N ARG A 64 -4.68 3.19 -22.07
CA ARG A 64 -5.51 3.19 -23.28
C ARG A 64 -5.25 1.91 -24.09
N ASN A 65 -6.31 1.27 -24.58
CA ASN A 65 -6.30 0.00 -25.32
C ASN A 65 -5.85 -1.25 -24.52
N GLN A 66 -5.71 -1.16 -23.20
CA GLN A 66 -5.41 -2.35 -22.37
C GLN A 66 -6.67 -2.87 -21.66
N SER A 67 -6.95 -4.16 -21.86
CA SER A 67 -8.08 -4.85 -21.23
C SER A 67 -7.86 -5.12 -19.73
N ARG A 68 -6.60 -5.11 -19.28
CA ARG A 68 -6.18 -5.33 -17.90
C ARG A 68 -5.51 -4.07 -17.34
N GLY A 69 -5.77 -3.78 -16.07
CA GLY A 69 -5.18 -2.67 -15.34
C GLY A 69 -5.00 -3.03 -13.87
N LYS A 70 -4.38 -2.13 -13.12
CA LYS A 70 -4.20 -2.27 -11.68
C LYS A 70 -5.29 -1.51 -10.96
N ARG A 71 -5.92 -2.15 -9.98
CA ARG A 71 -6.92 -1.49 -9.13
C ARG A 71 -6.27 -1.10 -7.81
N LEU A 72 -6.46 0.15 -7.44
CA LEU A 72 -6.01 0.73 -6.19
C LEU A 72 -7.23 1.08 -5.34
N PHE A 73 -7.10 0.94 -4.03
CA PHE A 73 -8.11 1.20 -3.03
C PHE A 73 -7.68 2.41 -2.20
N LYS A 74 -8.61 3.30 -1.91
CA LYS A 74 -8.36 4.47 -1.06
C LYS A 74 -8.36 4.05 0.40
N VAL A 75 -7.24 4.24 1.09
CA VAL A 75 -7.05 3.79 2.47
C VAL A 75 -8.04 4.47 3.43
N ASP A 76 -8.30 5.76 3.23
CA ASP A 76 -9.24 6.50 4.09
C ASP A 76 -10.65 5.93 4.05
N SER A 77 -11.11 5.52 2.86
CA SER A 77 -12.44 4.94 2.70
C SER A 77 -12.54 3.59 3.41
N VAL A 78 -11.46 2.79 3.39
CA VAL A 78 -11.39 1.52 4.10
C VAL A 78 -11.40 1.75 5.62
N ARG A 79 -10.63 2.73 6.11
CA ARG A 79 -10.65 3.12 7.54
C ARG A 79 -12.04 3.59 7.99
N ALA A 80 -12.70 4.43 7.18
CA ALA A 80 -14.05 4.90 7.46
C ALA A 80 -15.05 3.74 7.56
N PHE A 81 -14.98 2.78 6.64
CA PHE A 81 -15.79 1.56 6.68
C PHE A 81 -15.52 0.72 7.94
N LEU A 82 -14.26 0.50 8.32
CA LEU A 82 -13.95 -0.27 9.53
C LEU A 82 -14.46 0.41 10.81
N ASN A 83 -14.37 1.75 10.87
CA ASN A 83 -14.89 2.52 11.99
C ASN A 83 -16.42 2.45 12.07
N SER A 84 -17.13 2.52 10.94
CA SER A 84 -18.60 2.40 10.94
C SER A 84 -19.08 1.02 11.38
N GLN A 85 -18.35 -0.06 11.02
CA GLN A 85 -18.65 -1.41 11.50
C GLN A 85 -18.46 -1.56 13.02
N MET A 86 -17.46 -0.88 13.59
CA MET A 86 -17.23 -0.87 15.05
C MET A 86 -18.33 -0.11 15.80
N GLU A 87 -18.89 0.95 15.22
CA GLU A 87 -20.00 1.70 15.80
C GLU A 87 -21.33 0.97 15.67
N ALA A 88 -21.60 0.32 14.52
CA ALA A 88 -22.82 -0.45 14.29
C ALA A 88 -22.89 -1.75 15.11
N GLY A 89 -21.74 -2.27 15.56
CA GLY A 89 -21.66 -3.45 16.41
C GLY A 89 -21.80 -3.16 17.92
N LYS A 90 -21.91 -1.90 18.33
CA LYS A 90 -22.25 -1.50 19.71
C LYS A 90 -23.76 -1.46 19.90
#